data_AF-A0A0C2WY14-F1
#
_entry.id   AF-A0A0C2WY14-F1
#
_cell.length_a   1.000
_cell.length_b   1.000
_cell.length_c   1.000
_cell.angle_alpha   90.00
_cell.angle_beta   90.00
_cell.angle_gamma   90.00
#
_symmetry.space_group_name_H-M   'P 1'
#
loop_
_entity.id
_entity.type
_entity.pdbx_description
1 polymer ?
#
loop_
_entity_poly.entity_id
_entity_poly.type
_entity_poly.pdbx_seq_one_letter_code
_entity_poly.pdbx_strand_id
1 'polypeptide(L)'
;RIQKWARLQLPNGQLARSAWKERARNKDSVRAARNVKVSSLENTFLFGEVQYYFQSHISTHLKTLALVSVYQELDTDLFTQSHNTLRVYRYNDIHSLQVIDVHSIQSVVAMIPFPRSHHEIDENKYLNSFFVGEKVFLEYTLSEGRTEENNGEEGEEGEEGEEGEDDNEGDDGQDI
;
A
#
# COMPACT_ATOMS: atom_id res chain seq x y z
N ARG A 1 13.12 7.58 14.09
CA ARG A 1 12.13 7.81 13.00
C ARG A 1 12.38 6.76 11.92
N ILE A 2 11.36 6.10 11.37
CA ILE A 2 11.52 5.11 10.30
C ILE A 2 11.17 5.77 8.97
N GLN A 3 12.06 5.66 7.98
CA GLN A 3 11.78 6.08 6.61
C GLN A 3 10.76 5.11 5.99
N LYS A 4 9.71 5.67 5.38
CA LYS A 4 8.63 4.90 4.77
C LYS A 4 8.64 5.09 3.26
N TRP A 5 8.47 4.00 2.52
CA TRP A 5 8.31 4.02 1.07
C TRP A 5 6.91 3.60 0.67
N ALA A 6 6.46 4.18 -0.44
CA ALA A 6 5.08 4.06 -0.89
C ALA A 6 4.84 2.99 -1.95
N ARG A 7 5.91 2.54 -2.63
CA ARG A 7 5.84 1.69 -3.83
C ARG A 7 6.98 0.67 -3.79
N LEU A 8 6.73 -0.49 -4.37
CA LEU A 8 7.69 -1.56 -4.57
C LEU A 8 7.46 -2.18 -5.96
N GLN A 9 8.50 -2.29 -6.77
CA GLN A 9 8.45 -3.06 -8.00
C GLN A 9 8.76 -4.53 -7.69
N LEU A 10 7.85 -5.42 -8.04
CA LEU A 10 7.99 -6.87 -7.82
C LEU A 10 8.81 -7.50 -8.96
N PRO A 11 9.43 -8.67 -8.75
CA PRO A 11 10.19 -9.38 -9.79
C PRO A 11 9.39 -9.68 -11.07
N ASN A 12 8.06 -9.82 -10.94
CA ASN A 12 7.15 -10.03 -12.05
C ASN A 12 6.75 -8.74 -12.80
N GLY A 13 7.41 -7.61 -12.51
CA GLY A 13 7.15 -6.31 -13.14
C GLY A 13 5.96 -5.53 -12.57
N GLN A 14 5.15 -6.13 -11.67
CA GLN A 14 4.03 -5.43 -11.05
C GLN A 14 4.51 -4.35 -10.08
N LEU A 15 3.82 -3.21 -10.07
CA LEU A 15 4.05 -2.14 -9.11
C LEU A 15 3.08 -2.27 -7.94
N ALA A 16 3.55 -2.79 -6.82
CA ALA A 16 2.80 -2.83 -5.57
C ALA A 16 2.86 -1.44 -4.89
N ARG A 17 1.71 -0.97 -4.41
CA ARG A 17 1.56 0.33 -3.73
C ARG A 17 1.24 0.12 -2.24
N SER A 18 1.35 1.17 -1.46
CA SER A 18 0.98 1.16 -0.05
C SER A 18 -0.31 1.92 0.20
N ALA A 19 -1.07 1.48 1.21
CA ALA A 19 -2.26 2.15 1.68
C ALA A 19 -1.97 3.60 2.11
N TRP A 20 -0.81 3.86 2.72
CA TRP A 20 -0.42 5.19 3.20
C TRP A 20 -0.55 6.29 2.14
N LYS A 21 -0.11 6.03 0.89
CA LYS A 21 -0.20 7.02 -0.19
C LYS A 21 -1.35 6.76 -1.15
N GLU A 22 -1.83 5.52 -1.29
CA GLU A 22 -2.93 5.22 -2.21
C GLU A 22 -4.29 5.67 -1.64
N ARG A 23 -4.58 5.43 -0.35
CA ARG A 23 -5.84 5.87 0.30
C ARG A 23 -5.97 7.39 0.36
N ALA A 24 -4.84 8.11 0.42
CA ALA A 24 -4.82 9.57 0.38
C ALA A 24 -5.28 10.12 -0.99
N ARG A 25 -5.08 9.37 -2.08
CA ARG A 25 -5.47 9.78 -3.43
C ARG A 25 -6.85 9.28 -3.83
N ASN A 26 -7.23 8.05 -3.46
CA ASN A 26 -8.51 7.48 -3.86
C ASN A 26 -8.97 6.40 -2.88
N LYS A 27 -9.93 6.74 -2.01
CA LYS A 27 -10.43 5.86 -0.93
C LYS A 27 -11.21 4.65 -1.47
N ASP A 28 -11.93 4.82 -2.57
CA ASP A 28 -12.92 3.86 -3.06
C ASP A 28 -12.49 3.13 -4.35
N SER A 29 -11.20 3.24 -4.72
CA SER A 29 -10.71 2.57 -5.94
C SER A 29 -10.75 1.05 -5.80
N VAL A 30 -11.57 0.40 -6.63
CA VAL A 30 -11.58 -1.05 -6.85
C VAL A 30 -10.27 -1.53 -7.48
N ARG A 31 -9.54 -0.64 -8.17
CA ARG A 31 -8.22 -0.91 -8.79
C ARG A 31 -7.07 -0.56 -7.83
N ALA A 32 -7.16 -1.11 -6.63
CA ALA A 32 -6.17 -0.92 -5.57
C ALA A 32 -4.93 -1.79 -5.82
N ALA A 33 -3.75 -1.17 -5.99
CA ALA A 33 -2.49 -1.88 -6.16
C ALA A 33 -1.79 -2.19 -4.82
N ARG A 34 -2.49 -2.00 -3.70
CA ARG A 34 -1.99 -2.21 -2.33
C ARG A 34 -2.22 -3.59 -1.74
N ASN A 35 -3.03 -4.43 -2.38
CA ASN A 35 -3.27 -5.79 -1.89
C ASN A 35 -2.32 -6.77 -2.56
N VAL A 36 -1.73 -7.67 -1.78
CA VAL A 36 -0.68 -8.58 -2.22
C VAL A 36 -0.95 -10.02 -1.80
N LYS A 37 -0.50 -10.96 -2.63
CA LYS A 37 -0.35 -12.37 -2.31
C LYS A 37 1.05 -12.61 -1.75
N VAL A 38 1.12 -13.24 -0.59
CA VAL A 38 2.35 -13.46 0.16
C VAL A 38 2.54 -14.95 0.38
N SER A 39 3.73 -15.47 0.06
CA SER A 39 4.10 -16.86 0.37
C SER A 39 4.43 -17.02 1.84
N SER A 40 3.82 -18.00 2.50
CA SER A 40 4.13 -18.42 3.87
C SER A 40 5.19 -19.53 3.91
N LEU A 41 5.82 -19.73 5.08
CA LEU A 41 6.78 -20.80 5.33
C LEU A 41 6.17 -22.20 5.18
N GLU A 42 4.85 -22.33 5.33
CA GLU A 42 4.11 -23.60 5.24
C GLU A 42 3.66 -23.94 3.81
N ASN A 43 4.24 -23.29 2.79
CA ASN A 43 3.84 -23.45 1.38
C ASN A 43 2.36 -23.09 1.11
N THR A 44 1.78 -22.27 1.98
CA THR A 44 0.46 -21.67 1.84
C THR A 44 0.59 -20.20 1.42
N PHE A 45 -0.52 -19.60 1.01
CA PHE A 45 -0.58 -18.18 0.67
C PHE A 45 -1.43 -17.41 1.67
N LEU A 46 -0.97 -16.21 1.99
CA LEU A 46 -1.71 -15.20 2.72
C LEU A 46 -2.00 -14.03 1.79
N PHE A 47 -3.10 -13.34 2.05
CA PHE A 47 -3.45 -12.10 1.38
C PHE A 47 -3.38 -10.96 2.38
N GLY A 48 -2.89 -9.80 1.93
CA GLY A 48 -2.67 -8.67 2.83
C GLY A 48 -2.70 -7.34 2.11
N GLU A 49 -3.11 -6.29 2.82
CA GLU A 49 -3.01 -4.91 2.37
C GLU A 49 -1.70 -4.28 2.90
N VAL A 50 -0.81 -3.87 2.01
CA VAL A 50 0.44 -3.21 2.37
C VAL A 50 0.14 -1.84 2.96
N GLN A 51 0.57 -1.60 4.20
CA GLN A 51 0.43 -0.32 4.87
C GLN A 51 1.53 0.66 4.47
N TYR A 52 2.78 0.19 4.48
CA TYR A 52 3.96 0.88 3.95
C TYR A 52 5.16 -0.08 3.88
N TYR A 53 6.16 0.29 3.09
CA TYR A 53 7.47 -0.39 3.05
C TYR A 53 8.47 0.38 3.91
N PHE A 54 9.46 -0.34 4.46
CA PHE A 54 10.55 0.25 5.23
C PHE A 54 11.80 -0.61 5.16
N GLN A 55 12.93 -0.08 5.62
CA GLN A 55 14.15 -0.84 5.81
C GLN A 55 14.51 -0.89 7.30
N SER A 56 14.99 -2.03 7.76
CA SER A 56 15.46 -2.21 9.12
C SER A 56 16.64 -3.19 9.14
N HIS A 57 17.54 -2.99 10.09
CA HIS A 57 18.55 -3.98 10.40
C HIS A 57 17.89 -5.15 11.14
N ILE A 58 18.02 -6.36 10.60
CA ILE A 58 17.67 -7.60 11.28
C ILE A 58 18.97 -8.37 11.44
N SER A 59 19.44 -8.48 12.69
CA SER A 59 20.82 -8.88 12.99
C SER A 59 21.81 -7.95 12.27
N THR A 60 22.72 -8.48 11.46
CA THR A 60 23.75 -7.72 10.73
C THR A 60 23.34 -7.28 9.33
N HIS A 61 22.14 -7.64 8.86
CA HIS A 61 21.73 -7.40 7.48
C HIS A 61 20.66 -6.31 7.41
N LEU A 62 20.86 -5.34 6.52
CA LEU A 62 19.81 -4.40 6.14
C LEU A 62 18.77 -5.16 5.29
N LYS A 63 17.53 -5.22 5.78
CA LYS A 63 16.42 -5.84 5.08
C LYS A 63 15.37 -4.83 4.67
N THR A 64 14.80 -5.03 3.49
CA THR A 64 13.60 -4.33 3.05
C THR A 64 12.37 -5.14 3.50
N LEU A 65 11.44 -4.47 4.17
CA LEU A 65 10.30 -5.06 4.84
C LEU A 65 9.01 -4.35 4.44
N ALA A 66 7.89 -5.04 4.56
CA ALA A 66 6.56 -4.45 4.42
C ALA A 66 5.77 -4.65 5.72
N LEU A 67 5.11 -3.59 6.20
CA LEU A 67 4.04 -3.73 7.18
C LEU A 67 2.75 -4.04 6.40
N VAL A 68 2.10 -5.15 6.72
CA VAL A 68 0.94 -5.65 5.99
C VAL A 68 -0.19 -5.94 6.97
N SER A 69 -1.40 -5.50 6.63
CA SER A 69 -2.63 -5.92 7.31
C SER A 69 -3.16 -7.18 6.64
N VAL A 70 -3.09 -8.32 7.34
CA VAL A 70 -3.41 -9.64 6.78
C VAL A 70 -4.92 -9.86 6.82
N TYR A 71 -5.46 -10.35 5.70
CA TYR A 71 -6.86 -10.75 5.60
C TYR A 71 -7.08 -12.11 6.28
N GLN A 72 -8.18 -12.25 7.01
CA GLN A 72 -8.54 -13.48 7.70
C GLN A 72 -9.49 -14.33 6.85
N GLU A 73 -9.19 -15.60 6.62
CA GLU A 73 -10.10 -16.50 5.91
C GLU A 73 -11.34 -16.77 6.76
N LEU A 74 -12.52 -16.66 6.15
CA LEU A 74 -13.77 -16.42 6.86
C LEU A 74 -14.75 -17.60 6.75
N ASP A 75 -14.70 -18.35 5.65
CA ASP A 75 -15.75 -19.32 5.32
C ASP A 75 -15.21 -20.45 4.42
N THR A 76 -14.97 -21.62 5.02
CA THR A 76 -14.60 -22.85 4.29
C THR A 76 -15.80 -23.53 3.64
N ASP A 77 -17.02 -23.22 4.07
CA ASP A 77 -18.24 -23.85 3.56
C ASP A 77 -18.56 -23.29 2.17
N LEU A 78 -18.44 -21.98 1.98
CA LEU A 78 -18.53 -21.35 0.65
C LEU A 78 -17.44 -21.87 -0.29
N PHE A 79 -16.22 -22.08 0.21
CA PHE A 79 -15.15 -22.67 -0.57
C PHE A 79 -15.51 -24.09 -1.04
N THR A 80 -16.08 -24.90 -0.16
CA THR A 80 -16.53 -26.26 -0.49
C THR A 80 -17.71 -26.25 -1.46
N GLN A 81 -18.73 -25.44 -1.21
CA GLN A 81 -19.93 -25.32 -2.04
C GLN A 81 -19.64 -24.78 -3.44
N SER A 82 -18.64 -23.91 -3.56
CA SER A 82 -18.17 -23.38 -4.85
C SER A 82 -17.16 -24.30 -5.56
N HIS A 83 -17.03 -25.56 -5.12
CA HIS A 83 -16.07 -26.52 -5.67
C HIS A 83 -14.62 -25.99 -5.67
N ASN A 84 -14.19 -25.44 -4.53
CA ASN A 84 -12.85 -24.89 -4.30
C ASN A 84 -12.49 -23.67 -5.16
N THR A 85 -13.50 -22.91 -5.60
CA THR A 85 -13.30 -21.75 -6.49
C THR A 85 -13.30 -20.42 -5.73
N LEU A 86 -14.17 -20.26 -4.73
CA LEU A 86 -14.42 -18.99 -4.07
C LEU A 86 -13.89 -19.00 -2.64
N ARG A 87 -12.90 -18.17 -2.37
CA ARG A 87 -12.42 -17.90 -1.01
C ARG A 87 -12.85 -16.52 -0.54
N VAL A 88 -13.41 -16.45 0.66
CA VAL A 88 -13.90 -15.22 1.26
C VAL A 88 -13.03 -14.88 2.47
N TYR A 89 -12.66 -13.61 2.53
CA TYR A 89 -11.69 -13.06 3.46
C TYR A 89 -12.28 -11.86 4.19
N ARG A 90 -12.02 -11.71 5.49
CA ARG A 90 -12.35 -10.53 6.28
C ARG A 90 -11.15 -9.59 6.34
N TYR A 91 -11.41 -8.30 6.19
CA TYR A 91 -10.42 -7.26 6.43
C TYR A 91 -10.65 -6.60 7.79
N ASN A 92 -9.62 -6.59 8.65
CA ASN A 92 -9.68 -6.03 10.01
C ASN A 92 -8.65 -4.89 10.25
N ASP A 93 -8.22 -4.20 9.18
CA ASP A 93 -7.30 -3.05 9.15
C ASP A 93 -6.11 -3.14 10.13
N ILE A 94 -6.29 -2.78 11.40
CA ILE A 94 -5.22 -2.69 12.40
C ILE A 94 -5.01 -3.96 13.24
N HIS A 95 -5.94 -4.91 13.24
CA HIS A 95 -5.92 -6.05 14.17
C HIS A 95 -5.07 -7.24 13.70
N SER A 96 -4.57 -7.20 12.48
CA SER A 96 -3.82 -8.30 11.85
C SER A 96 -2.54 -7.81 11.16
N LEU A 97 -1.86 -6.84 11.78
CA LEU A 97 -0.62 -6.30 11.25
C LEU A 97 0.55 -7.29 11.42
N GLN A 98 1.27 -7.52 10.33
CA GLN A 98 2.47 -8.35 10.29
C GLN A 98 3.57 -7.65 9.51
N VAL A 99 4.82 -7.83 9.96
CA VAL A 99 6.01 -7.42 9.22
C VAL A 99 6.48 -8.62 8.41
N ILE A 100 6.59 -8.45 7.10
CA ILE A 100 7.06 -9.48 6.17
C ILE A 100 8.31 -9.01 5.43
N ASP A 101 9.14 -9.96 5.01
CA ASP A 101 10.20 -9.71 4.03
C ASP A 101 9.56 -9.45 2.66
N VAL A 102 9.96 -8.37 1.97
CA VAL A 102 9.35 -8.02 0.68
C VAL A 102 9.52 -9.09 -0.39
N HIS A 103 10.55 -9.94 -0.27
CA HIS A 103 10.77 -11.05 -1.20
C HIS A 103 9.73 -12.17 -1.07
N SER A 104 8.92 -12.18 -0.01
CA SER A 104 7.79 -13.08 0.12
C SER A 104 6.55 -12.64 -0.68
N ILE A 105 6.53 -11.41 -1.21
CA ILE A 105 5.43 -10.89 -2.01
C ILE A 105 5.51 -11.48 -3.42
N GLN A 106 4.50 -12.26 -3.79
CA GLN A 106 4.44 -12.97 -5.07
C GLN A 106 3.79 -12.11 -6.16
N SER A 107 2.71 -11.41 -5.82
CA SER A 107 1.96 -10.59 -6.79
C SER A 107 1.04 -9.58 -6.11
N VAL A 108 0.64 -8.57 -6.86
CA VAL A 108 -0.49 -7.70 -6.55
C VAL A 108 -1.78 -8.44 -6.93
N VAL A 109 -2.76 -8.41 -6.04
CA VAL A 109 -4.08 -9.03 -6.23
C VAL A 109 -5.20 -8.01 -6.08
N ALA A 110 -6.36 -8.30 -6.66
CA ALA A 110 -7.58 -7.58 -6.35
C ALA A 110 -8.26 -8.21 -5.13
N MET A 111 -8.62 -7.40 -4.14
CA MET A 111 -9.53 -7.80 -3.07
C MET A 111 -10.86 -7.12 -3.36
N ILE A 112 -11.83 -7.89 -3.85
CA ILE A 112 -13.08 -7.38 -4.38
C ILE A 112 -14.15 -7.50 -3.29
N PRO A 113 -14.89 -6.42 -2.95
CA PRO A 113 -15.94 -6.48 -1.94
C PRO A 113 -16.91 -7.63 -2.21
N PHE A 114 -17.18 -8.43 -1.20
CA PHE A 114 -18.08 -9.57 -1.32
C PHE A 114 -19.54 -9.08 -1.45
N PRO A 115 -20.28 -9.49 -2.49
CA PRO A 115 -21.67 -9.11 -2.64
C PRO A 115 -22.50 -9.75 -1.53
N ARG A 116 -23.46 -9.00 -0.97
CA ARG A 116 -24.33 -9.44 0.12
C ARG A 116 -25.79 -9.33 -0.30
N SER A 117 -26.58 -10.33 0.06
CA SER A 117 -28.05 -10.24 -0.01
C SER A 117 -28.60 -9.35 1.10
N HIS A 118 -29.86 -8.91 0.97
CA HIS A 118 -30.52 -8.08 1.98
C HIS A 118 -30.53 -8.74 3.37
N HIS A 119 -30.86 -10.02 3.44
CA HIS A 119 -30.84 -10.80 4.69
C HIS A 119 -29.45 -10.82 5.34
N GLU A 120 -28.39 -11.00 4.54
CA GLU A 120 -27.02 -11.01 5.04
C GLU A 120 -26.55 -9.64 5.54
N ILE A 121 -27.08 -8.55 4.97
CA ILE A 121 -26.84 -7.21 5.47
C ILE A 121 -27.49 -7.03 6.84
N ASP A 122 -28.74 -7.45 7.01
CA ASP A 122 -29.48 -7.34 8.27
C ASP A 122 -28.80 -8.14 9.41
N GLU A 123 -28.21 -9.29 9.08
CA GLU A 123 -27.46 -10.13 10.01
C GLU A 123 -25.99 -9.69 10.20
N ASN A 124 -25.54 -8.62 9.55
CA ASN A 124 -24.12 -8.22 9.47
C ASN A 124 -23.19 -9.35 8.98
N LYS A 125 -23.72 -10.31 8.23
CA LYS A 125 -22.96 -11.38 7.62
C LYS A 125 -22.07 -10.81 6.52
N TYR A 126 -20.84 -11.34 6.44
CA TYR A 126 -19.83 -10.90 5.47
C TYR A 126 -19.51 -9.39 5.50
N LEU A 127 -19.73 -8.72 6.64
CA LEU A 127 -19.27 -7.33 6.82
C LEU A 127 -17.74 -7.26 6.68
N ASN A 128 -17.27 -6.29 5.89
CA ASN A 128 -15.86 -6.12 5.52
C ASN A 128 -15.24 -7.39 4.91
N SER A 129 -16.05 -8.15 4.16
CA SER A 129 -15.59 -9.33 3.44
C SER A 129 -15.27 -9.04 1.99
N PHE A 130 -14.28 -9.76 1.49
CA PHE A 130 -13.74 -9.65 0.15
C PHE A 130 -13.45 -11.03 -0.40
N PHE A 131 -13.49 -11.18 -1.72
CA PHE A 131 -12.92 -12.35 -2.39
C PHE A 131 -11.71 -11.93 -3.22
N VAL A 132 -10.79 -12.87 -3.42
CA VAL A 132 -9.55 -12.61 -4.15
C VAL A 132 -9.78 -12.75 -5.67
N GLY A 133 -9.29 -11.78 -6.42
CA GLY A 133 -9.11 -11.86 -7.86
C GLY A 133 -7.63 -11.81 -8.19
N GLU A 134 -7.06 -12.93 -8.62
CA GLU A 134 -5.68 -12.94 -9.12
C GLU A 134 -5.63 -12.28 -10.50
N LYS A 135 -4.68 -11.37 -10.69
CA LYS A 135 -4.50 -10.68 -11.96
C LYS A 135 -3.75 -11.59 -12.93
N VAL A 136 -4.46 -12.56 -13.52
CA VAL A 136 -3.88 -13.55 -14.46
C VAL A 136 -3.36 -12.90 -15.75
N PHE A 137 -3.73 -11.64 -16.01
CA PHE A 137 -3.38 -10.91 -17.23
C PHE A 137 -2.73 -9.56 -16.90
N LEU A 138 -1.40 -9.53 -16.80
CA LEU A 138 -0.64 -8.29 -17.01
C LEU A 138 0.78 -8.52 -17.55
N GLU A 139 1.03 -9.65 -18.22
CA GLU A 139 2.29 -9.84 -18.97
C GLU A 139 2.25 -9.10 -20.32
N TYR A 140 1.05 -8.84 -20.87
CA TYR A 140 0.88 -8.30 -22.22
C TYR A 140 0.86 -6.76 -22.33
N THR A 141 0.89 -6.00 -21.22
CA THR A 141 0.75 -4.52 -21.27
C THR A 141 2.09 -3.79 -21.07
N LEU A 142 3.21 -4.50 -20.86
CA LEU A 142 4.53 -3.87 -20.81
C LEU A 142 5.04 -3.41 -22.19
N SER A 143 4.34 -3.72 -23.28
CA SER A 143 4.65 -3.23 -24.63
C SER A 143 3.99 -1.88 -24.97
N GLU A 144 2.98 -1.41 -24.22
CA GLU A 144 2.40 -0.09 -24.44
C GLU A 144 2.87 0.87 -23.35
N GLY A 145 3.95 1.57 -23.68
CA GLY A 145 4.55 2.62 -22.89
C GLY A 145 3.52 3.64 -22.42
N ARG A 146 3.14 3.53 -21.15
CA ARG A 146 2.49 4.61 -20.42
C ARG A 146 3.42 5.02 -19.30
N THR A 147 4.27 6.00 -19.60
CA THR A 147 5.09 6.70 -18.61
C THR A 147 4.12 7.37 -17.64
N GLU A 148 3.92 6.80 -16.45
CA GLU A 148 3.29 7.56 -15.37
C GLU A 148 4.31 8.60 -14.91
N GLU A 149 3.98 9.87 -15.17
CA GLU A 149 4.82 11.03 -14.88
C GLU A 149 5.29 11.03 -13.43
N ASN A 150 6.61 11.16 -13.29
CA ASN A 150 7.35 11.19 -12.05
C ASN A 150 7.42 12.63 -11.55
N ASN A 151 6.41 13.11 -10.83
CA ASN A 151 6.57 14.31 -10.01
C ASN A 151 7.28 13.90 -8.72
N GLY A 152 8.61 13.96 -8.78
CA GLY A 152 9.43 14.12 -7.59
C GLY A 152 9.11 15.48 -6.99
N GLU A 153 8.73 15.49 -5.72
CA GLU A 153 8.86 16.68 -4.90
C GLU A 153 9.83 16.34 -3.78
N GLU A 154 10.87 17.16 -3.78
CA GLU A 154 12.12 17.08 -3.07
C GLU A 154 11.91 17.28 -1.58
N GLY A 155 12.82 16.73 -0.79
CA GLY A 155 12.92 17.05 0.62
C GLY A 155 13.47 18.46 0.78
N GLU A 156 12.89 19.24 1.68
CA GLU A 156 13.58 20.37 2.28
C GLU A 156 13.88 20.01 3.74
N GLU A 157 15.16 19.71 3.98
CA GLU A 157 15.81 19.91 5.27
C GLU A 157 16.07 21.42 5.42
N GLY A 158 15.87 21.95 6.62
CA GLY A 158 16.09 23.36 6.91
C GLY A 158 17.56 23.73 7.04
N GLU A 159 17.83 25.03 7.06
CA GLU A 159 18.97 25.62 7.77
C GLU A 159 18.66 27.10 8.10
N GLU A 160 19.30 27.54 9.18
CA GLU A 160 19.08 28.76 9.96
C GLU A 160 19.93 29.95 9.49
N GLY A 161 19.63 31.17 9.99
CA GLY A 161 20.47 32.38 9.93
C GLY A 161 20.25 33.25 8.68
N GLU A 162 20.28 34.58 8.70
CA GLU A 162 20.87 35.53 9.63
C GLU A 162 20.05 36.84 9.69
N GLU A 163 20.26 37.56 10.78
CA GLU A 163 19.71 38.86 11.17
C GLU A 163 20.15 39.98 10.21
N GLY A 164 19.28 40.96 10.00
CA GLY A 164 19.59 42.19 9.28
C GLY A 164 18.82 43.36 9.88
N GLU A 165 19.33 43.88 10.99
CA GLU A 165 19.11 45.27 11.40
C GLU A 165 20.13 46.13 10.64
N ASP A 166 19.67 47.12 9.89
CA ASP A 166 20.50 48.29 9.57
C ASP A 166 19.60 49.51 9.38
N ASP A 167 19.83 50.45 10.28
CA ASP A 167 19.18 51.74 10.44
C ASP A 167 19.51 52.67 9.26
N ASN A 168 18.51 53.40 8.76
CA ASN A 168 18.73 54.48 7.80
C ASN A 168 18.38 55.83 8.46
N GLU A 169 19.35 56.42 9.14
CA GLU A 169 19.37 57.84 9.51
C GLU A 169 19.96 58.65 8.35
N GLY A 170 19.27 59.73 8.00
CA GLY A 170 19.53 60.54 6.81
C GLY A 170 20.74 61.46 6.90
N ASP A 171 21.08 62.05 5.76
CA ASP A 171 21.82 63.32 5.71
C ASP A 171 21.46 64.09 4.42
N ASP A 172 21.60 65.40 4.56
CA ASP A 172 21.01 66.52 3.85
C ASP A 172 21.40 66.68 2.37
N GLY A 173 20.45 67.23 1.62
CA GLY A 173 20.69 67.84 0.31
C GLY A 173 19.90 69.15 0.18
N GLN A 174 20.52 70.27 0.55
CA GLN A 174 20.12 71.61 0.13
C GLN A 174 20.75 71.98 -1.23
N ASP A 175 20.11 72.95 -1.89
CA ASP A 175 20.34 73.60 -3.19
C ASP A 175 19.21 73.21 -4.16
N ILE A 176 18.21 74.04 -4.51
CA ILE A 176 18.13 75.50 -4.76
C ILE A 176 16.68 75.97 -4.49
#